data_AF-A0A1Q6M5G1-F1
#
_entry.id   AF-A0A1Q6M5G1-F1
#
_cell.length_a   1.000
_cell.length_b   1.000
_cell.length_c   1.000
_cell.angle_alpha   90.00
_cell.angle_beta   90.00
_cell.angle_gamma   90.00
#
_symmetry.space_group_name_H-M   'P 1'
#
loop_
_entity.id
_entity.type
_entity.pdbx_description
1 polymer ?
#
loop_
_entity_poly.entity_id
_entity_poly.type
_entity_poly.pdbx_seq_one_letter_code
_entity_poly.pdbx_strand_id
1 'polypeptide(L)'
;MKQTNPCYLFCMYEPNTDSVIVNTINDTYTSTPIVISCEECNSAVLLDTPDDIAYLYRLAQENPLLYVELACKPNGLQKYVDAMNLINPS
;
A
#
# COMPACT_ATOMS: atom_id res chain seq x y z
N MET A 1 -17.69 -8.47 -24.62
CA MET A 1 -16.69 -7.48 -24.19
C MET A 1 -15.40 -8.24 -23.95
N LYS A 2 -14.29 -7.88 -24.63
CA LYS A 2 -13.01 -8.58 -24.42
C LYS A 2 -12.53 -8.25 -23.00
N GLN A 3 -12.32 -9.28 -22.19
CA GLN A 3 -11.64 -9.19 -20.91
C GLN A 3 -10.17 -8.89 -21.22
N THR A 4 -9.77 -7.62 -21.17
CA THR A 4 -8.36 -7.24 -21.22
C THR A 4 -7.76 -7.61 -19.85
N ASN A 5 -7.10 -8.76 -19.78
CA ASN A 5 -6.23 -9.04 -18.65
C ASN A 5 -5.17 -7.93 -18.59
N PRO A 6 -4.99 -7.22 -17.47
CA PRO A 6 -3.85 -6.34 -17.31
C PRO A 6 -2.57 -7.20 -17.41
N CYS A 7 -1.76 -6.95 -18.44
CA CYS A 7 -0.59 -7.77 -18.73
C CYS A 7 0.51 -7.61 -17.68
N TYR A 8 0.56 -6.46 -16.98
CA TYR A 8 1.46 -6.25 -15.83
C TYR A 8 0.84 -5.27 -14.82
N LEU A 9 0.84 -5.64 -13.53
CA LEU A 9 0.51 -4.75 -12.40
C LEU A 9 1.80 -4.44 -11.66
N PHE A 10 2.12 -3.17 -11.46
CA PHE A 10 3.19 -2.77 -10.56
C PHE A 10 2.73 -1.63 -9.65
N CYS A 11 3.24 -1.68 -8.42
CA CYS A 11 3.02 -0.65 -7.41
C CYS A 11 4.38 -0.06 -7.04
N MET A 12 4.44 1.26 -6.85
CA MET A 12 5.67 1.95 -6.48
C MET A 12 5.34 3.03 -5.45
N TYR A 13 6.10 3.08 -4.36
CA TYR A 13 6.01 4.18 -3.41
C TYR A 13 6.67 5.44 -3.97
N GLU A 14 5.94 6.55 -3.93
CA GLU A 14 6.39 7.89 -4.31
C GLU A 14 6.62 8.73 -3.03
N PRO A 15 7.88 8.93 -2.60
CA PRO A 15 8.18 9.56 -1.32
C PRO A 15 7.78 11.04 -1.25
N ASN A 16 7.77 11.76 -2.38
CA ASN A 16 7.52 13.20 -2.36
C ASN A 16 6.06 13.54 -2.03
N THR A 17 5.15 12.62 -2.34
CA THR A 17 3.71 12.79 -2.15
C THR A 17 3.14 11.83 -1.10
N ASP A 18 4.00 11.05 -0.44
CA ASP A 18 3.62 10.00 0.51
C ASP A 18 2.46 9.13 -0.02
N SER A 19 2.70 8.50 -1.17
CA SER A 19 1.65 7.76 -1.88
C SER A 19 2.18 6.51 -2.57
N VAL A 20 1.30 5.54 -2.83
CA VAL A 20 1.60 4.40 -3.70
C VAL A 20 0.96 4.62 -5.07
N ILE A 21 1.78 4.63 -6.11
CA ILE A 21 1.35 4.66 -7.50
C ILE A 21 1.10 3.23 -7.95
N VAL A 22 -0.13 2.93 -8.34
CA VAL A 22 -0.57 1.64 -8.88
C VAL A 22 -0.78 1.79 -10.38
N ASN A 23 0.02 1.05 -11.15
CA ASN A 23 -0.04 1.06 -12.61
C ASN A 23 -0.43 -0.32 -13.15
N THR A 24 -1.41 -0.32 -14.05
CA THR A 24 -1.78 -1.51 -14.82
C THR A 24 -1.36 -1.31 -16.27
N ILE A 25 -0.34 -2.01 -16.75
CA ILE A 25 0.01 -1.95 -18.17
C ILE A 25 -0.89 -2.94 -18.91
N ASN A 26 -1.69 -2.41 -19.84
CA ASN A 26 -2.42 -3.21 -20.83
C ASN A 26 -1.64 -3.27 -22.15
N ASP A 27 -2.07 -4.11 -23.10
CA ASP A 27 -1.43 -4.28 -24.41
C ASP A 27 -1.30 -2.98 -25.24
N THR A 28 -2.08 -1.95 -24.89
CA THR A 28 -2.05 -0.65 -25.56
C THR A 28 -1.19 0.39 -24.85
N TYR A 29 -0.49 0.02 -23.77
CA TYR A 29 0.37 0.91 -22.96
C TYR A 29 -0.35 2.18 -22.46
N THR A 30 -1.68 2.12 -22.32
CA THR A 30 -2.52 3.25 -21.95
C THR A 30 -3.36 2.89 -20.74
N SER A 31 -2.82 3.15 -19.56
CA SER A 31 -3.61 3.19 -18.33
C SER A 31 -3.24 4.41 -17.52
N THR A 32 -4.27 5.03 -16.94
CA THR A 32 -4.09 6.10 -15.96
C THR A 32 -3.61 5.47 -14.65
N PRO A 33 -2.47 5.91 -14.09
CA PRO A 33 -2.03 5.48 -12.77
C PRO A 33 -3.10 5.80 -11.72
N ILE A 34 -3.33 4.88 -10.80
CA ILE A 34 -4.11 5.15 -9.59
C ILE A 34 -3.10 5.57 -8.50
N VAL A 35 -3.38 6.67 -7.83
CA VAL A 35 -2.55 7.15 -6.71
C VAL A 35 -3.31 6.88 -5.42
N ILE A 36 -2.69 6.13 -4.51
CA ILE A 36 -3.22 5.82 -3.19
C ILE A 36 -2.46 6.66 -2.17
N SER A 37 -3.15 7.55 -1.47
CA SER A 37 -2.56 8.36 -0.39
C SER A 37 -2.24 7.49 0.82
N CYS A 38 -0.97 7.45 1.23
CA CYS A 38 -0.58 6.74 2.45
C CYS A 38 -1.11 7.47 3.68
N GLU A 39 -1.14 8.80 3.68
CA GLU A 39 -1.73 9.60 4.77
C GLU A 39 -3.19 9.21 5.02
N GLU A 40 -4.01 9.14 3.98
CA GLU A 40 -5.42 8.75 4.10
C GLU A 40 -5.57 7.31 4.58
N CYS A 41 -4.79 6.38 4.02
CA CYS A 41 -4.86 4.96 4.41
C CYS A 41 -4.39 4.73 5.84
N ASN A 42 -3.30 5.40 6.25
CA ASN A 42 -2.73 5.29 7.59
C ASN A 42 -3.62 5.96 8.64
N SER A 43 -4.44 6.96 8.27
CA SER A 43 -5.39 7.60 9.20
C SER A 43 -6.44 6.64 9.78
N ALA A 44 -6.66 5.49 9.13
CA ALA A 44 -7.55 4.44 9.60
C ALA A 44 -6.89 3.45 10.58
N VAL A 45 -5.61 3.64 10.92
CA VAL A 45 -4.84 2.79 11.83
C VAL A 45 -4.67 3.46 13.18
N LEU A 46 -4.90 2.72 14.25
CA LEU A 46 -4.56 3.13 15.62
C LEU A 46 -3.05 2.96 15.81
N LEU A 47 -2.36 4.08 15.97
CA LEU A 47 -0.92 4.15 16.20
C LEU A 47 -0.68 4.40 17.69
N ASP A 48 -0.17 3.38 18.39
CA ASP A 48 0.14 3.41 19.82
C ASP A 48 1.60 3.79 20.08
N THR A 49 2.51 3.45 19.14
CA THR A 49 3.95 3.71 19.24
C THR A 49 4.51 4.36 17.97
N PRO A 50 5.68 5.03 18.05
CA PRO A 50 6.38 5.51 16.86
C PRO A 50 6.79 4.39 15.88
N ASP A 51 6.92 3.15 16.35
CA ASP A 51 7.29 2.01 15.49
C ASP A 51 6.14 1.61 14.56
N ASP A 52 4.89 1.81 14.99
CA ASP A 52 3.70 1.47 14.20
C ASP A 52 3.69 2.18 12.84
N ILE A 53 3.95 3.49 12.86
CA ILE A 53 4.02 4.29 11.64
C ILE A 53 5.28 3.94 10.83
N ALA A 54 6.38 3.59 11.49
CA ALA A 54 7.60 3.15 10.81
C ALA A 54 7.39 1.82 10.06
N TYR A 55 6.58 0.91 10.61
CA TYR A 55 6.19 -0.33 9.92
C TYR A 55 5.37 -0.04 8.67
N LEU A 56 4.42 0.89 8.73
CA LEU A 56 3.61 1.26 7.58
C LEU A 56 4.43 1.94 6.47
N TYR A 57 5.33 2.86 6.82
CA TYR A 57 6.27 3.46 5.86
C TYR A 57 7.17 2.41 5.22
N ARG A 58 7.73 1.49 6.02
CA ARG A 58 8.57 0.40 5.51
C ARG A 58 7.77 -0.51 4.59
N LEU A 59 6.53 -0.85 4.95
CA LEU A 59 5.66 -1.67 4.13
C LEU A 59 5.37 -1.01 2.77
N ALA A 60 5.03 0.28 2.76
CA ALA A 60 4.81 1.03 1.52
C ALA A 60 6.07 1.05 0.65
N GLN A 61 7.24 1.29 1.25
CA GLN A 61 8.51 1.38 0.54
C GLN A 61 9.02 0.04 0.00
N GLU A 62 9.00 -1.02 0.82
CA GLU A 62 9.60 -2.32 0.49
C GLU A 62 8.63 -3.25 -0.24
N ASN A 63 7.33 -3.15 0.04
CA ASN A 63 6.30 -3.97 -0.59
C ASN A 63 5.01 -3.16 -0.86
N PRO A 64 5.07 -2.18 -1.78
CA PRO A 64 3.95 -1.28 -2.09
C PRO A 64 2.69 -2.01 -2.56
N LEU A 65 2.84 -3.18 -3.19
CA LEU A 65 1.69 -4.00 -3.58
C LEU A 65 0.97 -4.55 -2.34
N LEU A 66 1.69 -5.12 -1.38
CA LEU A 66 1.11 -5.61 -0.14
C LEU A 66 0.48 -4.47 0.67
N TYR A 67 1.12 -3.30 0.71
CA TYR A 67 0.54 -2.10 1.34
C TYR A 67 -0.85 -1.80 0.78
N VAL A 68 -0.97 -1.69 -0.55
CA VAL A 68 -2.25 -1.41 -1.22
C VAL A 68 -3.27 -2.52 -0.98
N GLU A 69 -2.87 -3.79 -1.08
CA GLU A 69 -3.77 -4.91 -0.82
C GLU A 69 -4.34 -4.89 0.60
N LEU A 70 -3.56 -4.46 1.59
CA LEU A 70 -4.00 -4.35 2.97
C LEU A 70 -4.82 -3.08 3.21
N ALA A 71 -4.46 -1.96 2.60
CA ALA A 71 -5.23 -0.72 2.63
C ALA A 71 -6.65 -0.91 2.06
N CYS A 72 -6.80 -1.77 1.03
CA CYS A 72 -8.11 -2.11 0.45
C CYS A 72 -8.93 -3.12 1.27
N LYS A 73 -8.38 -3.69 2.35
CA LYS A 73 -9.08 -4.67 3.21
C LYS A 73 -9.53 -3.99 4.50
N PRO A 74 -10.74 -4.29 5.01
CA PRO A 74 -11.16 -3.82 6.32
C PRO A 74 -10.13 -4.20 7.40
N ASN A 75 -9.61 -3.19 8.11
CA ASN A 75 -8.58 -3.32 9.15
C ASN A 75 -7.29 -4.00 8.67
N GLY A 76 -6.99 -4.02 7.36
CA GLY A 76 -5.83 -4.74 6.84
C GLY A 76 -4.51 -4.15 7.34
N LEU A 77 -4.36 -2.83 7.30
CA LEU A 77 -3.17 -2.15 7.82
C LEU A 77 -3.06 -2.25 9.35
N GLN A 78 -4.17 -2.16 10.09
CA GLN A 78 -4.18 -2.39 11.54
C GLN A 78 -3.64 -3.78 11.88
N LYS A 79 -4.16 -4.83 11.24
CA LYS A 79 -3.69 -6.21 11.47
C LYS A 79 -2.22 -6.40 11.14
N TYR A 80 -1.68 -5.64 10.18
CA TYR A 80 -0.27 -5.67 9.88
C TYR A 80 0.54 -5.05 11.01
N VAL A 81 0.16 -3.87 11.51
CA VAL A 81 0.79 -3.24 12.67
C VAL A 81 0.74 -4.17 13.89
N ASP A 82 -0.43 -4.73 14.20
CA ASP A 82 -0.60 -5.68 15.32
C ASP A 82 0.36 -6.88 15.18
N ALA A 83 0.52 -7.40 13.96
CA ALA A 83 1.42 -8.51 13.69
C ALA A 83 2.91 -8.11 13.82
N MET A 84 3.27 -6.91 13.39
CA MET A 84 4.63 -6.38 13.52
C MET A 84 5.01 -6.15 14.97
N ASN A 85 4.08 -5.63 15.78
CA ASN A 85 4.26 -5.48 17.23
C ASN A 85 4.39 -6.83 17.96
N LEU A 86 3.71 -7.87 17.48
CA LEU A 86 3.83 -9.22 18.04
C LEU A 86 5.24 -9.81 17.82
N ILE A 87 5.88 -9.54 16.68
CA ILE A 87 7.20 -10.07 16.34
C ILE A 87 8.35 -9.17 16.80
N ASN A 88 8.10 -7.86 16.93
CA ASN A 88 9.05 -6.85 17.37
C ASN A 88 8.44 -6.05 18.53
N PRO A 89 8.32 -6.64 19.73
CA PRO A 89 7.80 -5.91 20.87
C PRO A 89 8.72 -4.72 21.19
N SER A 90 8.09 -3.56 21.39
CA SER A 90 8.73 -2.31 21.79
C SER A 90 9.46 -2.41 23.13
#